data_AF-A0A820JU81-F1
#
_entry.id   AF-A0A820JU81-F1
#
_cell.length_a   1.000
_cell.length_b   1.000
_cell.length_c   1.000
_cell.angle_alpha   90.00
_cell.angle_beta   90.00
_cell.angle_gamma   90.00
#
_symmetry.space_group_name_H-M   'P 1'
#
loop_
_entity.id
_entity.type
_entity.pdbx_description
1 polymer ?
#
loop_
_entity_poly.entity_id
_entity_poly.type
_entity_poly.pdbx_seq_one_letter_code
_entity_poly.pdbx_strand_id
1 'polypeptide(L)'
;SATRRRAACDFLQALCIFFESQVVGIYSQYIDVMQKEYLQNPIQNWSKKDTCIFLVLALASKGETQKFGITKTSSFISIPAFYSNSIFPELQSPDVNSLPLIKADCLKFLIHVRNQLERDALVKSLPECARYLSSRNIVVQR
;
A
#
# COMPACT_ATOMS: atom_id res chain seq x y z
N SER A 1 21.25 -8.97 -0.04
CA SER A 1 21.37 -7.79 0.83
C SER A 1 20.00 -7.36 1.33
N ALA A 2 19.77 -7.37 2.65
CA ALA A 2 18.59 -6.73 3.23
C ALA A 2 18.72 -5.21 3.00
N THR A 3 17.77 -4.60 2.29
CA THR A 3 17.75 -3.15 2.09
C THR A 3 17.39 -2.47 3.42
N ARG A 4 17.83 -1.21 3.64
CA ARG A 4 17.46 -0.42 4.83
C ARG A 4 15.94 -0.41 5.08
N ARG A 5 15.16 -0.40 4.00
CA ARG A 5 13.69 -0.49 4.00
C ARG A 5 13.19 -1.83 4.58
N ARG A 6 13.85 -2.95 4.26
CA ARG A 6 13.53 -4.27 4.84
C ARG A 6 13.81 -4.30 6.35
N ALA A 7 14.99 -3.84 6.77
CA ALA A 7 15.36 -3.81 8.19
C ALA A 7 14.43 -2.93 9.03
N ALA A 8 14.01 -1.77 8.50
CA ALA A 8 13.02 -0.91 9.16
C ALA A 8 11.64 -1.58 9.28
N CYS A 9 11.23 -2.35 8.26
CA CYS A 9 9.99 -3.13 8.31
C CYS A 9 10.05 -4.20 9.40
N ASP A 10 11.14 -4.98 9.41
CA ASP A 10 11.33 -6.07 10.37
C ASP A 10 11.35 -5.52 11.80
N PHE A 11 11.99 -4.36 12.01
CA PHE A 11 11.98 -3.65 13.29
C PHE A 11 10.57 -3.19 13.69
N LEU A 12 9.83 -2.58 12.77
CA LEU A 12 8.46 -2.10 13.03
C LEU A 12 7.50 -3.26 13.33
N GLN A 13 7.63 -4.37 12.60
CA GLN A 13 6.88 -5.60 12.88
C GLN A 13 7.24 -6.17 14.26
N ALA A 14 8.52 -6.20 14.62
CA ALA A 14 8.95 -6.64 15.95
C ALA A 14 8.39 -5.75 17.07
N LEU A 15 8.34 -4.43 16.89
CA LEU A 15 7.71 -3.52 17.85
C LEU A 15 6.20 -3.77 17.97
N CYS A 16 5.53 -4.06 16.85
CA CYS A 16 4.08 -4.33 16.84
C CYS A 16 3.72 -5.63 17.58
N ILE A 17 4.65 -6.54 17.84
CA ILE A 17 4.39 -7.74 18.65
C ILE A 17 4.04 -7.36 20.10
N PHE A 18 4.67 -6.31 20.65
CA PHE A 18 4.53 -5.93 22.06
C PHE A 18 3.77 -4.62 22.27
N PHE A 19 3.87 -3.67 21.34
CA PHE A 19 3.40 -2.29 21.50
C PHE A 19 2.47 -1.84 20.36
N GLU A 20 1.71 -2.76 19.78
CA GLU A 20 0.90 -2.53 18.57
C GLU A 20 0.08 -1.23 18.61
N SER A 21 -0.73 -1.04 19.66
CA SER A 21 -1.62 0.13 19.76
C SER A 21 -0.84 1.46 19.77
N GLN A 22 0.31 1.49 20.43
CA GLN A 22 1.13 2.70 20.55
C GLN A 22 1.83 2.99 19.23
N VAL A 23 2.41 1.96 18.61
CA VAL A 23 3.09 2.05 17.31
C VAL A 23 2.09 2.48 16.24
N VAL A 24 0.95 1.80 16.11
CA VAL A 24 -0.07 2.17 15.13
C VAL A 24 -0.60 3.57 15.39
N GLY A 25 -0.82 3.97 16.64
CA GLY A 25 -1.26 5.33 16.98
C GLY A 25 -0.28 6.42 16.51
N ILE A 26 1.01 6.25 16.78
CA ILE A 26 2.06 7.18 16.36
C ILE A 26 2.12 7.22 14.83
N TYR A 27 2.24 6.07 14.16
CA TYR A 27 2.41 6.02 12.71
C TYR A 27 1.15 6.46 11.94
N SER A 28 -0.05 6.27 12.49
CA SER A 28 -1.28 6.74 11.85
C SER A 28 -1.28 8.27 11.71
N GLN A 29 -0.83 9.00 12.72
CA GLN A 29 -0.68 10.46 12.65
C GLN A 29 0.30 10.87 11.54
N TYR A 30 1.44 10.17 11.43
CA TYR A 30 2.40 10.43 10.36
C TYR A 30 1.85 10.11 8.98
N ILE A 31 1.09 9.03 8.84
CA ILE A 31 0.41 8.66 7.58
C ILE A 31 -0.57 9.75 7.18
N ASP A 32 -1.35 10.29 8.11
CA ASP A 32 -2.31 11.37 7.82
C ASP A 32 -1.60 12.65 7.37
N VAL A 33 -0.49 13.02 8.01
CA VAL A 33 0.32 14.18 7.60
C VAL A 33 0.89 13.96 6.19
N MET A 34 1.49 12.81 5.93
CA MET A 34 2.08 12.49 4.62
C MET A 34 1.04 12.42 3.51
N GLN A 35 -0.19 11.95 3.80
CA GLN A 35 -1.30 12.00 2.84
C GLN A 35 -1.69 13.44 2.51
N LYS A 36 -1.77 14.33 3.52
CA LYS A 36 -2.07 15.75 3.28
C LYS A 36 -0.98 16.44 2.46
N GLU A 37 0.29 16.17 2.77
CA GLU A 37 1.43 16.69 2.00
C GLU A 37 1.38 16.20 0.54
N TYR A 38 1.01 14.95 0.31
CA TYR A 38 0.83 14.41 -1.03
C TYR A 38 -0.25 15.17 -1.81
N LEU A 39 -1.41 15.43 -1.20
CA LEU A 39 -2.52 16.14 -1.85
C LEU A 39 -2.16 17.59 -2.24
N GLN A 40 -1.19 18.22 -1.56
CA GLN A 40 -0.73 19.56 -1.91
C GLN A 40 0.06 19.61 -3.22
N ASN A 41 0.90 18.59 -3.48
CA ASN A 41 1.66 18.50 -4.73
C ASN A 41 1.96 17.03 -5.09
N PRO A 42 1.04 16.33 -5.76
CA PRO A 42 1.18 14.91 -6.07
C PRO A 42 2.41 14.55 -6.91
N ILE A 43 2.84 15.46 -7.80
CA ILE A 43 3.97 15.24 -8.71
C ILE A 43 5.30 15.31 -7.96
N GLN A 44 5.44 16.23 -7.00
CA GLN A 44 6.68 16.39 -6.24
C GLN A 44 6.73 15.47 -5.01
N ASN A 45 5.58 15.21 -4.38
CA ASN A 45 5.46 14.48 -3.11
C ASN A 45 5.07 13.01 -3.29
N TRP A 46 5.24 12.44 -4.48
CA TRP A 46 4.94 11.03 -4.76
C TRP A 46 5.62 10.05 -3.78
N SER A 47 6.82 10.38 -3.31
CA SER A 47 7.59 9.57 -2.36
C SER A 47 6.92 9.45 -0.99
N LYS A 48 6.13 10.47 -0.59
CA LYS A 48 5.33 10.45 0.64
C LYS A 48 4.21 9.42 0.54
N LYS A 49 3.56 9.34 -0.63
CA LYS A 49 2.52 8.34 -0.91
C LYS A 49 3.09 6.92 -0.93
N ASP A 50 4.23 6.69 -1.60
CA ASP A 50 4.97 5.40 -1.55
C ASP A 50 5.25 5.01 -0.10
N THR A 51 5.78 5.95 0.70
CA THR A 51 6.07 5.70 2.12
C THR A 51 4.82 5.37 2.92
N CYS A 52 3.69 6.05 2.68
CA CYS A 52 2.40 5.72 3.31
C CYS A 52 1.93 4.31 2.97
N ILE A 53 1.94 3.95 1.69
CA ILE A 53 1.51 2.61 1.25
C ILE A 53 2.40 1.54 1.91
N PHE A 54 3.71 1.77 1.93
CA PHE A 54 4.68 0.88 2.57
C PHE A 54 4.44 0.74 4.08
N LEU A 55 4.23 1.85 4.80
CA LEU A 55 3.98 1.83 6.25
C LEU A 55 2.68 1.14 6.60
N VAL A 56 1.59 1.42 5.87
CA VAL A 56 0.30 0.76 6.06
C VAL A 56 0.45 -0.73 5.83
N LEU A 57 1.15 -1.14 4.77
CA LEU A 57 1.40 -2.56 4.51
C LEU A 57 2.21 -3.22 5.62
N ALA A 58 3.26 -2.55 6.12
CA ALA A 58 4.12 -3.06 7.19
C ALA A 58 3.37 -3.20 8.52
N LEU A 59 2.55 -2.21 8.89
CA LEU A 59 1.76 -2.22 10.13
C LEU A 59 0.56 -3.17 10.04
N ALA A 60 -0.09 -3.24 8.88
CA ALA A 60 -1.23 -4.12 8.67
C ALA A 60 -0.79 -5.59 8.61
N SER A 61 0.41 -5.88 8.10
CA SER A 61 0.94 -7.24 8.01
C SER A 61 1.50 -7.73 9.35
N LYS A 62 0.69 -8.52 10.08
CA LYS A 62 1.17 -9.30 11.25
C LYS A 62 1.74 -10.66 10.89
N GLY A 63 1.48 -11.11 9.67
CA GLY A 63 1.97 -12.37 9.15
C GLY A 63 1.78 -12.34 7.65
N GLU A 64 2.87 -12.50 6.93
CA GLU A 64 2.88 -12.60 5.48
C GLU A 64 3.50 -13.94 5.07
N THR A 65 2.88 -14.62 4.11
CA THR A 65 3.51 -15.76 3.45
C THR A 65 3.66 -15.45 1.96
N GLN A 66 4.76 -15.89 1.35
CA GLN A 66 5.00 -15.66 -0.08
C GLN A 66 3.87 -16.22 -0.96
N LYS A 67 3.20 -17.30 -0.53
CA LYS A 67 2.11 -17.94 -1.27
C LYS A 67 0.74 -17.27 -1.03
N PHE A 68 0.44 -16.85 0.20
CA PHE A 68 -0.90 -16.37 0.58
C PHE A 68 -0.95 -14.88 0.93
N GLY A 69 0.10 -14.09 0.70
CA GLY A 69 0.12 -12.67 1.06
C GLY A 69 -0.10 -12.48 2.56
N ILE A 70 -0.79 -11.39 2.95
CA ILE A 70 -1.08 -11.10 4.35
C ILE A 70 -2.12 -12.10 4.89
N THR A 71 -1.68 -12.96 5.80
CA THR A 71 -2.51 -13.99 6.46
C THR A 71 -3.09 -13.52 7.79
N LYS A 72 -2.44 -12.56 8.46
CA LYS A 72 -2.93 -11.94 9.69
C LYS A 72 -2.84 -10.43 9.59
N THR A 73 -3.93 -9.75 9.94
CA THR A 73 -4.04 -8.29 9.90
C THR A 73 -4.05 -7.68 11.30
N SER A 74 -3.54 -6.46 11.42
CA SER A 74 -3.77 -5.63 12.61
C SER A 74 -5.24 -5.23 12.70
N SER A 75 -5.83 -5.33 13.90
CA SER A 75 -7.19 -4.85 14.17
C SER A 75 -7.29 -3.32 14.20
N PHE A 76 -6.16 -2.63 14.30
CA PHE A 76 -6.10 -1.16 14.39
C PHE A 76 -6.02 -0.50 13.01
N ILE A 77 -5.84 -1.27 11.93
CA ILE A 77 -5.71 -0.74 10.57
C ILE A 77 -6.76 -1.36 9.67
N SER A 78 -7.64 -0.52 9.16
CA SER A 78 -8.62 -0.94 8.15
C SER A 78 -8.01 -0.88 6.75
N ILE A 79 -7.52 -2.04 6.29
CA ILE A 79 -7.06 -2.22 4.90
C ILE A 79 -8.14 -1.83 3.87
N PRO A 80 -9.42 -2.25 4.03
CA PRO A 80 -10.46 -1.87 3.07
C PRO A 80 -10.65 -0.36 2.97
N ALA A 81 -10.63 0.36 4.10
CA ALA A 81 -10.76 1.81 4.12
C ALA A 81 -9.58 2.49 3.42
N PHE A 82 -8.35 2.03 3.67
CA PHE A 82 -7.17 2.57 3.00
C PHE A 82 -7.20 2.29 1.49
N TYR A 83 -7.65 1.10 1.08
CA TYR A 83 -7.83 0.76 -0.32
C TYR A 83 -8.79 1.73 -1.02
N SER A 84 -10.00 1.89 -0.49
CA SER A 84 -11.03 2.75 -1.11
C SER A 84 -10.63 4.22 -1.16
N ASN A 85 -9.97 4.73 -0.12
CA ASN A 85 -9.64 6.16 -0.01
C ASN A 85 -8.34 6.54 -0.72
N SER A 86 -7.34 5.66 -0.73
CA SER A 86 -5.98 5.99 -1.14
C SER A 86 -5.47 5.23 -2.37
N ILE A 87 -5.98 4.02 -2.64
CA ILE A 87 -5.48 3.15 -3.72
C ILE A 87 -6.42 3.17 -4.92
N PHE A 88 -7.72 3.03 -4.68
CA PHE A 88 -8.72 2.98 -5.74
C PHE A 88 -8.75 4.24 -6.64
N PRO A 89 -8.65 5.48 -6.11
CA PRO A 89 -8.60 6.67 -6.95
C PRO A 89 -7.37 6.72 -7.87
N GLU A 90 -6.23 6.20 -7.40
CA GLU A 90 -4.99 6.12 -8.20
C GLU A 90 -5.13 5.12 -9.35
N LEU A 91 -5.82 4.00 -9.12
CA LEU A 91 -6.10 2.98 -10.12
C LEU A 91 -7.10 3.45 -11.19
N GLN A 92 -8.03 4.33 -10.83
CA GLN A 92 -8.99 4.91 -11.78
C GLN A 92 -8.40 6.05 -12.63
N SER A 93 -7.23 6.58 -12.26
CA SER A 93 -6.62 7.72 -12.95
C SER A 93 -6.48 7.45 -14.46
N PRO A 94 -7.02 8.30 -15.37
CA PRO A 94 -7.13 8.01 -16.80
C PRO A 94 -5.76 7.97 -17.51
N ASP A 95 -4.82 8.80 -17.08
CA ASP A 95 -3.45 8.72 -17.55
C ASP A 95 -2.78 7.52 -16.91
N VAL A 96 -2.42 6.51 -17.70
CA VAL A 96 -1.77 5.27 -17.24
C VAL A 96 -0.28 5.47 -16.98
N ASN A 97 0.36 6.46 -17.61
CA ASN A 97 1.81 6.69 -17.53
C ASN A 97 2.22 7.72 -16.47
N SER A 98 1.28 8.50 -15.93
CA SER A 98 1.56 9.39 -14.80
C SER A 98 1.99 8.61 -13.56
N LEU A 99 3.06 9.02 -12.88
CA LEU A 99 3.50 8.44 -11.59
C LEU A 99 3.55 6.90 -11.58
N PRO A 100 4.35 6.26 -12.47
CA PRO A 100 4.35 4.81 -12.64
C PRO A 100 4.78 4.05 -11.37
N LEU A 101 5.58 4.66 -10.51
CA LEU A 101 5.96 4.08 -9.22
C LEU A 101 4.74 3.92 -8.29
N ILE A 102 3.93 4.98 -8.10
CA ILE A 102 2.74 4.91 -7.23
C ILE A 102 1.79 3.81 -7.72
N LYS A 103 1.63 3.68 -9.04
CA LYS A 103 0.77 2.65 -9.64
C LYS A 103 1.30 1.26 -9.42
N ALA A 104 2.60 1.05 -9.60
CA ALA A 104 3.24 -0.22 -9.27
C ALA A 104 3.05 -0.55 -7.77
N ASP A 105 3.20 0.43 -6.88
CA ASP A 105 2.97 0.25 -5.44
C ASP A 105 1.52 -0.05 -5.11
N CYS A 106 0.56 0.56 -5.80
CA CYS A 106 -0.88 0.27 -5.67
C CYS A 106 -1.22 -1.16 -6.11
N LEU A 107 -0.66 -1.62 -7.24
CA LEU A 107 -0.81 -2.99 -7.71
C LEU A 107 -0.17 -3.98 -6.75
N LYS A 108 1.03 -3.67 -6.25
CA LYS A 108 1.72 -4.49 -5.26
C LYS A 108 0.91 -4.59 -3.97
N PHE A 109 0.36 -3.47 -3.49
CA PHE A 109 -0.52 -3.44 -2.33
C PHE A 109 -1.70 -4.39 -2.53
N LEU A 110 -2.40 -4.30 -3.66
CA LEU A 110 -3.50 -5.21 -4.02
C LEU A 110 -3.08 -6.69 -3.96
N ILE A 111 -1.91 -7.05 -4.51
CA ILE A 111 -1.40 -8.42 -4.47
C ILE A 111 -1.22 -8.90 -3.02
N HIS A 112 -0.68 -8.06 -2.13
CA HIS A 112 -0.46 -8.42 -0.74
C HIS A 112 -1.76 -8.52 0.07
N VAL A 113 -2.73 -7.62 -0.19
CA VAL A 113 -3.97 -7.53 0.59
C VAL A 113 -5.17 -8.27 -0.02
N ARG A 114 -5.00 -8.97 -1.15
CA ARG A 114 -6.09 -9.63 -1.88
C ARG A 114 -6.98 -10.54 -1.03
N ASN A 115 -6.41 -11.17 0.01
CA ASN A 115 -7.15 -12.06 0.91
C ASN A 115 -7.95 -11.32 2.00
N GLN A 116 -7.78 -10.00 2.11
CA GLN A 116 -8.40 -9.14 3.11
C GLN A 116 -9.43 -8.18 2.50
N LEU A 117 -9.58 -8.16 1.17
CA LEU A 117 -10.55 -7.34 0.46
C LEU A 117 -11.80 -8.15 0.11
N GLU A 118 -12.95 -7.48 0.10
CA GLU A 118 -14.19 -8.08 -0.36
C GLU A 118 -14.14 -8.43 -1.85
N ARG A 119 -14.88 -9.47 -2.25
CA ARG A 119 -14.92 -9.94 -3.64
C ARG A 119 -15.29 -8.83 -4.63
N ASP A 120 -16.22 -7.95 -4.27
CA ASP A 120 -16.66 -6.86 -5.14
C ASP A 120 -15.54 -5.83 -5.42
N ALA A 121 -14.75 -5.49 -4.41
CA ALA A 121 -13.58 -4.62 -4.57
C ALA A 121 -12.53 -5.23 -5.50
N LEU A 122 -12.28 -6.54 -5.36
CA LEU A 122 -11.36 -7.26 -6.24
C LEU A 122 -11.86 -7.28 -7.69
N VAL A 123 -13.13 -7.57 -7.92
CA VAL A 123 -13.74 -7.59 -9.26
C VAL A 123 -13.65 -6.23 -9.92
N LYS A 124 -13.88 -5.13 -9.18
CA LYS A 124 -13.74 -3.76 -9.68
C LYS A 124 -12.29 -3.37 -9.99
N SER A 125 -11.32 -3.91 -9.24
CA SER A 125 -9.89 -3.64 -9.45
C SER A 125 -9.30 -4.40 -10.65
N LEU A 126 -9.85 -5.57 -10.99
CA LEU A 126 -9.34 -6.45 -12.04
C LEU A 126 -9.23 -5.78 -13.43
N PRO A 127 -10.27 -5.08 -13.94
CA PRO A 127 -10.17 -4.39 -15.23
C PRO A 127 -9.13 -3.27 -15.22
N GLU A 128 -8.98 -2.53 -14.10
CA GLU A 128 -7.95 -1.50 -13.98
C GLU A 128 -6.54 -2.13 -14.00
N CYS A 129 -6.32 -3.24 -13.29
CA CYS A 129 -5.06 -3.99 -13.35
C CYS A 129 -4.74 -4.46 -14.78
N ALA A 130 -5.74 -4.95 -15.53
CA ALA A 130 -5.58 -5.34 -16.93
C ALA A 130 -5.20 -4.15 -17.85
N ARG A 131 -5.72 -2.96 -17.55
CA ARG A 131 -5.35 -1.71 -18.22
C ARG A 131 -3.88 -1.35 -18.01
N TYR A 132 -3.38 -1.56 -16.79
CA TYR A 132 -1.98 -1.33 -16.43
C TYR A 132 -1.01 -2.37 -17.05
N LEU A 133 -1.43 -3.62 -17.18
CA LEU A 133 -0.67 -4.67 -17.90
C LEU A 133 -0.51 -4.35 -19.41
N SER A 134 -1.47 -3.64 -19.98
CA SER A 134 -1.44 -3.15 -21.36
C SER A 134 -0.54 -1.91 -21.55
N SER A 135 -0.01 -1.34 -20.47
CA SER A 135 0.87 -0.16 -20.51
C SER A 135 2.29 -0.53 -20.96
N ARG A 136 2.94 0.35 -21.73
CA ARG A 136 4.31 0.15 -22.27
C ARG A 136 5.43 0.29 -21.22
N ASN A 137 5.10 0.44 -19.94
CA ASN A 137 6.06 0.77 -18.90
C ASN A 137 6.46 -0.50 -18.12
N ILE A 138 7.71 -0.95 -18.29
CA ILE A 138 8.26 -2.19 -17.69
C ILE A 138 8.08 -2.25 -16.16
N VAL A 139 8.07 -1.10 -15.49
CA VAL A 139 7.91 -0.99 -14.03
C VAL A 139 6.49 -1.36 -13.57
N VAL A 140 5.49 -1.20 -14.45
CA VAL A 140 4.09 -1.54 -14.17
C VAL A 140 3.79 -3.00 -14.54
N GLN A 141 4.60 -3.60 -15.42
CA GLN A 141 4.46 -5.00 -15.85
C GLN A 141 5.12 -6.04 -14.92
N ARG A 142 5.90 -5.63 -13.92
CA ARG A 142 6.74 -6.52 -13.10
C ARG A 142 6.35 -6.52 -11.63
#